data_AF-A0A212PIR1-F1
#
_entry.id   AF-A0A212PIR1-F1
#
_cell.length_a   1.000
_cell.length_b   1.000
_cell.length_c   1.000
_cell.angle_alpha   90.00
_cell.angle_beta   90.00
_cell.angle_gamma   90.00
#
_symmetry.space_group_name_H-M   'P 1'
#
loop_
_entity.id
_entity.type
_entity.pdbx_description
1 polymer ?
#
loop_
_entity_poly.entity_id
_entity_poly.type
_entity_poly.pdbx_seq_one_letter_code
_entity_poly.pdbx_strand_id
1 'polypeptide(L)'
;MKSIYTKNDYQILVDVEKRRACIVKGSNHVHVSLEELTPLSSLAAKHLRMMGCDPKKYLNIGHTNQVILRDAAPAWEEAVAASLQVDKKNNTCMIPMFLQNLTGLLELREAEDTYAACQKSASLMLEYQQRGLPPAQLMDLRRKYPRAAAYVLAEAYAFSPDDRVAQKARRAMHILLTNGDIREALDMLPQTPPDAFGSDQLRSTAV
;
A
#
# COMPACT_ATOMS: atom_id res chain seq x y z
N MET A 1 25.07 -5.06 -3.63
CA MET A 1 23.89 -5.78 -4.16
C MET A 1 24.36 -6.81 -5.18
N LYS A 2 23.93 -8.08 -5.04
CA LYS A 2 24.25 -9.21 -5.93
C LYS A 2 22.97 -9.69 -6.61
N SER A 3 23.04 -10.05 -7.89
CA SER A 3 21.92 -10.67 -8.59
C SER A 3 21.70 -12.10 -8.10
N ILE A 4 20.49 -12.43 -7.65
CA ILE A 4 20.11 -13.77 -7.19
C ILE A 4 19.20 -14.49 -8.19
N TYR A 5 18.54 -13.75 -9.08
CA TYR A 5 17.63 -14.32 -10.06
C TYR A 5 17.54 -13.41 -11.28
N THR A 6 17.55 -14.01 -12.48
CA THR A 6 17.36 -13.29 -13.75
C THR A 6 16.53 -14.16 -14.69
N LYS A 7 15.49 -13.59 -15.28
CA LYS A 7 14.65 -14.25 -16.30
C LYS A 7 14.12 -13.18 -17.25
N ASN A 8 14.50 -13.26 -18.54
CA ASN A 8 14.17 -12.24 -19.53
C ASN A 8 14.62 -10.83 -19.06
N ASP A 9 13.69 -9.89 -18.97
CA ASP A 9 13.86 -8.51 -18.49
C ASP A 9 13.70 -8.36 -16.97
N TYR A 10 13.40 -9.45 -16.25
CA TYR A 10 13.18 -9.47 -14.81
C TYR A 10 14.45 -9.91 -14.06
N GLN A 11 14.85 -9.15 -13.05
CA GLN A 11 16.02 -9.42 -12.22
C GLN A 11 15.71 -9.14 -10.74
N ILE A 12 16.28 -9.93 -9.83
CA ILE A 12 16.27 -9.66 -8.39
C ILE A 12 17.69 -9.46 -7.91
N LEU A 13 17.95 -8.29 -7.34
CA LEU A 13 19.22 -7.91 -6.72
C LEU A 13 19.04 -7.89 -5.20
N VAL A 14 19.95 -8.51 -4.45
CA VAL A 14 19.88 -8.58 -2.99
C VAL A 14 21.12 -7.98 -2.34
N ASP A 15 20.89 -7.23 -1.26
CA ASP A 15 21.88 -6.85 -0.27
C ASP A 15 21.58 -7.64 1.01
N VAL A 16 22.31 -8.73 1.20
CA VAL A 16 22.09 -9.69 2.30
C VAL A 16 22.39 -9.05 3.65
N GLU A 17 23.45 -8.23 3.72
CA GLU A 17 23.87 -7.53 4.94
C GLU A 17 22.82 -6.52 5.39
N LYS A 18 22.25 -5.76 4.45
CA LYS A 18 21.21 -4.77 4.76
C LYS A 18 19.80 -5.37 4.80
N ARG A 19 19.65 -6.67 4.54
CA ARG A 19 18.37 -7.40 4.43
C ARG A 19 17.38 -6.70 3.50
N ARG A 20 17.87 -6.25 2.34
CA ARG A 20 17.10 -5.53 1.32
C ARG A 20 17.21 -6.22 -0.03
N ALA A 21 16.14 -6.18 -0.79
CA ALA A 21 16.15 -6.60 -2.18
C ALA A 21 15.64 -5.48 -3.09
N CYS A 22 16.05 -5.53 -4.34
CA CYS A 22 15.58 -4.68 -5.42
C CYS A 22 15.10 -5.61 -6.54
N ILE A 23 13.81 -5.53 -6.84
CA ILE A 23 13.18 -6.25 -7.95
C ILE A 23 13.16 -5.30 -9.13
N VAL A 24 13.78 -5.69 -10.24
CA VAL A 24 13.93 -4.91 -11.45
C VAL A 24 13.19 -5.60 -12.58
N LYS A 25 12.45 -4.84 -13.39
CA LYS A 25 11.88 -5.32 -14.66
C LYS A 25 12.01 -4.22 -15.72
N GLY A 26 12.80 -4.44 -16.76
CA GLY A 26 13.10 -3.38 -17.75
C GLY A 26 13.71 -2.14 -17.08
N SER A 27 13.11 -0.96 -17.25
CA SER A 27 13.53 0.30 -16.59
C SER A 27 12.97 0.51 -15.18
N ASN A 28 12.05 -0.36 -14.77
CA ASN A 28 11.26 -0.24 -13.55
C ASN A 28 11.91 -1.01 -12.39
N HIS A 29 11.89 -0.44 -11.18
CA HIS A 29 12.47 -1.09 -10.00
C HIS A 29 11.64 -0.84 -8.73
N VAL A 30 11.66 -1.82 -7.82
CA VAL A 30 11.03 -1.72 -6.50
C VAL A 30 11.99 -2.22 -5.43
N HIS A 31 12.09 -1.47 -4.33
CA HIS A 31 12.87 -1.88 -3.17
C HIS A 31 11.94 -2.51 -2.12
N VAL A 32 12.38 -3.65 -1.61
CA VAL A 32 11.60 -4.49 -0.69
C VAL A 32 12.52 -4.99 0.43
N SER A 33 11.93 -5.33 1.57
CA SER A 33 12.64 -6.03 2.64
C SER A 33 12.89 -7.49 2.25
N LEU A 34 14.04 -8.03 2.63
CA LEU A 34 14.34 -9.44 2.45
C LEU A 34 13.71 -10.24 3.61
N GLU A 35 12.50 -10.74 3.35
CA GLU A 35 11.66 -11.48 4.31
C GLU A 35 11.25 -12.85 3.76
N GLU A 36 10.74 -13.72 4.62
CA GLU A 36 10.24 -15.06 4.26
C GLU A 36 9.10 -14.97 3.26
N LEU A 37 8.95 -15.95 2.37
CA LEU A 37 7.85 -15.96 1.42
C LEU A 37 6.59 -16.56 2.04
N THR A 38 5.46 -15.91 1.83
CA THR A 38 4.16 -16.38 2.30
C THR A 38 3.21 -16.64 1.13
N PRO A 39 2.22 -17.54 1.31
CA PRO A 39 1.12 -17.64 0.36
C PRO A 39 0.44 -16.27 0.19
N LEU A 40 0.01 -15.97 -1.03
CA LEU A 40 -0.75 -14.74 -1.30
C LEU A 40 -1.99 -14.66 -0.38
N SER A 41 -2.24 -13.48 0.18
CA SER A 41 -3.52 -13.21 0.82
C SER A 41 -4.65 -13.33 -0.21
N SER A 42 -5.86 -13.65 0.26
CA SER A 42 -7.05 -13.71 -0.59
C SER A 42 -7.29 -12.39 -1.34
N LEU A 43 -6.98 -11.27 -0.69
CA LEU A 43 -7.05 -9.92 -1.26
C LEU A 43 -5.98 -9.69 -2.35
N ALA A 44 -4.71 -10.03 -2.09
CA ALA A 44 -3.64 -9.91 -3.08
C ALA A 44 -3.88 -10.80 -4.31
N ALA A 45 -4.35 -12.04 -4.09
CA ALA A 45 -4.72 -12.94 -5.17
C ALA A 45 -5.87 -12.39 -6.02
N LYS A 46 -6.87 -11.74 -5.41
CA LYS A 46 -7.95 -11.06 -6.14
C LYS A 46 -7.43 -9.89 -6.97
N HIS A 47 -6.54 -9.07 -6.41
CA HIS A 47 -5.92 -7.95 -7.14
C HIS A 47 -5.14 -8.44 -8.35
N LEU A 48 -4.33 -9.49 -8.20
CA LEU A 48 -3.60 -10.07 -9.33
C LEU A 48 -4.55 -10.52 -10.44
N ARG A 49 -5.67 -11.19 -10.12
CA ARG A 49 -6.66 -11.57 -11.13
C ARG A 49 -7.26 -10.36 -11.86
N MET A 50 -7.57 -9.28 -11.12
CA MET A 50 -8.10 -8.05 -11.72
C MET A 50 -7.10 -7.40 -12.68
N MET A 51 -5.81 -7.53 -12.40
CA MET A 51 -4.72 -7.06 -13.27
C MET A 51 -4.41 -8.03 -14.43
N GLY A 52 -5.19 -9.10 -14.61
CA GLY A 52 -4.95 -10.11 -15.64
C GLY A 52 -3.82 -11.10 -15.33
N CYS A 53 -3.31 -11.11 -14.09
CA CYS A 53 -2.29 -12.06 -13.63
C CYS A 53 -2.91 -13.38 -13.16
N ASP A 54 -2.21 -14.48 -13.40
CA ASP A 54 -2.46 -15.76 -12.72
C ASP A 54 -1.82 -15.73 -11.32
N PRO A 55 -2.61 -15.69 -10.22
CA PRO A 55 -2.06 -15.61 -8.87
C PRO A 55 -1.18 -16.81 -8.50
N LYS A 56 -1.37 -17.97 -9.14
CA LYS A 56 -0.59 -19.19 -8.83
C LYS A 56 0.91 -19.04 -9.12
N LYS A 57 1.27 -18.05 -9.95
CA LYS A 57 2.64 -17.72 -10.35
C LYS A 57 3.35 -16.78 -9.38
N TYR A 58 2.68 -16.32 -8.33
CA TYR A 58 3.23 -15.32 -7.42
C TYR A 58 3.19 -15.78 -5.95
N LEU A 59 4.11 -15.23 -5.16
CA LEU A 59 4.17 -15.38 -3.70
C LEU A 59 4.30 -13.99 -3.06
N ASN A 60 3.81 -13.85 -1.83
CA ASN A 60 3.99 -12.64 -1.04
C ASN A 60 5.38 -12.62 -0.38
N ILE A 61 5.93 -11.43 -0.18
CA ILE A 61 7.15 -11.21 0.62
C ILE A 61 6.73 -10.84 2.04
N GLY A 62 6.97 -11.74 2.99
CA GLY A 62 6.68 -11.57 4.40
C GLY A 62 5.21 -11.30 4.68
N HIS A 63 4.95 -10.33 5.56
CA HIS A 63 3.62 -9.76 5.78
C HIS A 63 3.34 -8.54 4.89
N THR A 64 4.24 -8.24 3.95
CA THR A 64 4.03 -7.15 2.99
C THR A 64 3.12 -7.61 1.85
N ASN A 65 2.52 -6.64 1.17
CA ASN A 65 1.68 -6.89 0.01
C ASN A 65 2.44 -6.79 -1.32
N GLN A 66 3.75 -6.93 -1.25
CA GLN A 66 4.65 -7.00 -2.40
C GLN A 66 4.80 -8.46 -2.80
N VAL A 67 4.85 -8.70 -4.11
CA VAL A 67 4.85 -10.05 -4.67
C VAL A 67 6.09 -10.32 -5.49
N ILE A 68 6.51 -11.59 -5.53
CA ILE A 68 7.56 -12.10 -6.43
C ILE A 68 7.03 -13.23 -7.29
N LEU A 69 7.75 -13.54 -8.37
CA LEU A 69 7.51 -14.75 -9.15
C LEU A 69 7.85 -15.99 -8.33
N ARG A 70 6.97 -16.98 -8.36
CA ARG A 70 7.14 -18.27 -7.68
C ARG A 70 8.38 -19.03 -8.15
N ASP A 71 8.75 -18.89 -9.43
CA ASP A 71 9.98 -19.46 -9.99
C ASP A 71 11.25 -18.92 -9.33
N ALA A 72 11.20 -17.70 -8.76
CA ALA A 72 12.33 -17.09 -8.06
C ALA A 72 12.38 -17.46 -6.56
N ALA A 73 11.39 -18.19 -6.06
CA ALA A 73 11.28 -18.55 -4.64
C ALA A 73 12.53 -19.27 -4.10
N PRO A 74 13.12 -20.27 -4.79
CA PRO A 74 14.29 -20.97 -4.25
C PRO A 74 15.50 -20.05 -4.02
N ALA A 75 15.80 -19.18 -4.98
CA ALA A 75 16.91 -18.23 -4.86
C ALA A 75 16.65 -17.15 -3.80
N TRP A 76 15.38 -16.78 -3.61
CA TRP A 76 14.97 -15.84 -2.57
C TRP A 76 15.13 -16.44 -1.17
N GLU A 77 14.65 -17.66 -0.96
CA GLU A 77 14.75 -18.39 0.31
C GLU A 77 16.20 -18.62 0.73
N GLU A 78 17.09 -18.94 -0.22
CA GLU A 78 18.53 -19.03 0.02
C GLU A 78 19.11 -17.69 0.51
N ALA A 79 18.72 -16.58 -0.11
CA ALA A 79 19.16 -15.25 0.30
C ALA A 79 18.60 -14.85 1.68
N VAL A 80 17.35 -15.20 1.99
CA VAL A 80 16.75 -14.98 3.32
C VAL A 80 17.52 -15.77 4.38
N ALA A 81 17.81 -17.05 4.13
CA ALA A 81 18.59 -17.88 5.04
C ALA A 81 19.99 -17.30 5.29
N ALA A 82 20.68 -16.83 4.24
CA ALA A 82 21.96 -16.14 4.37
C ALA A 82 21.86 -14.86 5.22
N SER A 83 20.74 -14.14 5.13
CA SER A 83 20.51 -12.90 5.88
C SER A 83 20.18 -13.10 7.36
N LEU A 84 19.69 -14.30 7.73
CA LEU A 84 19.40 -14.67 9.12
C LEU A 84 20.68 -14.96 9.91
N GLN A 85 21.78 -15.27 9.23
CA GLN A 85 23.11 -15.43 9.83
C GLN A 85 23.81 -14.09 10.11
N VAL A 86 23.23 -12.97 9.65
CA VAL A 86 23.74 -11.62 9.90
C VAL A 86 22.92 -11.00 11.04
N ASP A 87 23.57 -10.85 12.20
CA ASP A 87 22.96 -10.38 13.45
C ASP A 87 22.14 -9.09 13.28
N LYS A 88 20.92 -9.09 13.80
CA LYS A 88 19.99 -7.96 13.74
C LYS A 88 20.10 -7.08 14.98
N LYS A 89 20.49 -5.81 14.80
CA LYS A 89 20.23 -4.72 15.75
C LYS A 89 18.93 -4.00 15.35
N ASN A 90 17.95 -4.08 16.24
CA ASN A 90 16.77 -3.24 16.50
C ASN A 90 16.09 -2.46 15.36
N ASN A 91 14.76 -2.57 15.33
CA ASN A 91 13.86 -1.43 15.08
C ASN A 91 12.52 -1.67 15.78
N THR A 92 12.25 -0.89 16.84
CA THR A 92 10.92 -0.72 17.42
C THR A 92 10.34 0.58 16.89
N CYS A 93 9.18 0.52 16.27
CA CYS A 93 8.44 1.68 15.79
C CYS A 93 7.28 1.95 16.76
N MET A 94 7.31 3.11 17.41
CA MET A 94 6.24 3.59 18.29
C MET A 94 5.05 4.09 17.46
N ILE A 95 3.91 3.40 17.51
CA ILE A 95 2.61 4.03 17.19
C ILE A 95 1.51 3.59 18.20
N PRO A 96 1.53 3.98 19.50
CA PRO A 96 0.41 3.66 20.39
C PRO A 96 -0.67 4.75 20.50
N MET A 97 -0.35 6.04 20.28
CA MET A 97 -1.29 7.13 20.60
C MET A 97 -2.28 7.52 19.49
N PHE A 98 -1.92 7.37 18.21
CA PHE A 98 -2.78 7.77 17.09
C PHE A 98 -4.00 6.84 16.89
N LEU A 99 -3.90 5.60 17.37
CA LEU A 99 -4.84 4.52 17.05
C LEU A 99 -6.15 4.57 17.86
N GLN A 100 -6.19 5.35 18.95
CA GLN A 100 -7.32 5.36 19.87
C GLN A 100 -8.50 6.23 19.39
N ASN A 101 -8.27 7.23 18.53
CA ASN A 101 -9.29 8.23 18.19
C ASN A 101 -10.00 7.99 16.84
N LEU A 102 -9.49 7.08 15.99
CA LEU A 102 -10.03 6.84 14.65
C LEU A 102 -10.33 5.35 14.45
N THR A 103 -11.56 4.96 14.80
CA THR A 103 -12.06 3.60 14.58
C THR A 103 -11.93 3.19 13.11
N GLY A 104 -11.36 2.01 12.87
CA GLY A 104 -11.18 1.46 11.52
C GLY A 104 -9.99 2.03 10.74
N LEU A 105 -9.20 2.95 11.31
CA LEU A 105 -8.04 3.53 10.63
C LEU A 105 -6.97 2.49 10.29
N LEU A 106 -6.70 1.54 11.21
CA LEU A 106 -5.73 0.45 10.96
C LEU A 106 -6.17 -0.45 9.81
N GLU A 107 -7.40 -0.96 9.88
CA GLU A 107 -7.98 -1.84 8.86
C GLU A 107 -7.99 -1.16 7.48
N LEU A 108 -8.33 0.14 7.45
CA LEU A 108 -8.32 0.91 6.22
C LEU A 108 -6.90 1.15 5.68
N ARG A 109 -5.93 1.49 6.54
CA ARG A 109 -4.53 1.67 6.14
C ARG A 109 -3.91 0.39 5.63
N GLU A 110 -4.14 -0.72 6.31
CA GLU A 110 -3.69 -2.04 5.85
C GLU A 110 -4.26 -2.34 4.46
N ALA A 111 -5.55 -2.07 4.22
CA ALA A 111 -6.18 -2.29 2.93
C ALA A 111 -5.65 -1.34 1.83
N GLU A 112 -5.39 -0.07 2.14
CA GLU A 112 -4.82 0.91 1.21
C GLU A 112 -3.36 0.61 0.87
N ASP A 113 -2.54 0.30 1.87
CA ASP A 113 -1.14 -0.12 1.70
C ASP A 113 -1.07 -1.43 0.90
N THR A 114 -2.01 -2.35 1.13
CA THR A 114 -2.14 -3.58 0.35
C THR A 114 -2.39 -3.29 -1.12
N TYR A 115 -3.38 -2.46 -1.40
CA TYR A 115 -3.75 -2.10 -2.76
C TYR A 115 -2.61 -1.35 -3.45
N ALA A 116 -2.00 -0.35 -2.79
CA ALA A 116 -0.90 0.43 -3.36
C ALA A 116 0.34 -0.43 -3.65
N ALA A 117 0.72 -1.33 -2.73
CA ALA A 117 1.87 -2.22 -2.92
C ALA A 117 1.62 -3.24 -4.04
N CYS A 118 0.45 -3.90 -4.05
CA CYS A 118 0.07 -4.84 -5.11
C CYS A 118 0.02 -4.14 -6.48
N GLN A 119 -0.57 -2.95 -6.55
CA GLN A 119 -0.64 -2.18 -7.80
C GLN A 119 0.76 -1.80 -8.27
N LYS A 120 1.63 -1.32 -7.37
CA LYS A 120 3.01 -0.97 -7.72
C LYS A 120 3.76 -2.19 -8.25
N SER A 121 3.78 -3.31 -7.52
CA SER A 121 4.44 -4.54 -7.96
C SER A 121 3.86 -5.09 -9.27
N ALA A 122 2.52 -5.15 -9.40
CA ALA A 122 1.86 -5.68 -10.60
C ALA A 122 2.05 -4.77 -11.83
N SER A 123 2.00 -3.45 -11.67
CA SER A 123 2.20 -2.50 -12.78
C SER A 123 3.65 -2.53 -13.27
N LEU A 124 4.62 -2.61 -12.35
CA LEU A 124 6.03 -2.81 -12.71
C LEU A 124 6.25 -4.14 -13.44
N MET A 125 5.48 -5.18 -13.10
CA MET A 125 5.58 -6.50 -13.70
C MET A 125 4.90 -6.64 -15.06
N LEU A 126 4.11 -5.68 -15.55
CA LEU A 126 3.29 -5.86 -16.76
C LEU A 126 3.31 -4.72 -17.78
N GLU A 127 4.09 -3.66 -17.60
CA GLU A 127 4.10 -2.49 -18.52
C GLU A 127 2.67 -1.94 -18.78
N TYR A 128 1.80 -1.90 -17.77
CA TYR A 128 0.45 -1.31 -17.89
C TYR A 128 0.38 0.09 -17.29
N GLN A 129 -0.18 1.02 -18.06
CA GLN A 129 -0.39 2.43 -17.69
C GLN A 129 -1.65 2.69 -16.85
N GLN A 130 -2.57 1.74 -16.71
CA GLN A 130 -3.86 2.03 -16.06
C GLN A 130 -3.90 1.61 -14.60
N ARG A 131 -4.13 2.60 -13.72
CA ARG A 131 -4.65 2.38 -12.38
C ARG A 131 -6.08 1.83 -12.50
N GLY A 132 -6.25 0.51 -12.36
CA GLY A 132 -7.59 -0.06 -12.18
C GLY A 132 -8.26 0.53 -10.93
N LEU A 133 -9.59 0.63 -10.91
CA LEU A 133 -10.32 1.13 -9.73
C LEU A 133 -9.93 0.33 -8.46
N PRO A 134 -9.93 0.97 -7.27
CA PRO A 134 -9.74 0.26 -6.02
C PRO A 134 -10.76 -0.88 -5.86
N PRO A 135 -10.41 -1.99 -5.19
CA PRO A 135 -11.29 -3.13 -5.02
C PRO A 135 -12.57 -2.72 -4.27
N ALA A 136 -13.70 -3.37 -4.60
CA ALA A 136 -14.98 -3.12 -3.92
C ALA A 136 -14.89 -3.18 -2.39
N GLN A 137 -14.07 -4.09 -1.85
CA GLN A 137 -13.84 -4.20 -0.39
C GLN A 137 -13.17 -2.96 0.21
N LEU A 138 -12.22 -2.34 -0.50
CA LEU A 138 -11.62 -1.08 -0.04
C LEU A 138 -12.64 0.05 -0.11
N MET A 139 -13.47 0.08 -1.16
CA MET A 139 -14.56 1.04 -1.27
C MET A 139 -15.61 0.85 -0.17
N ASP A 140 -15.93 -0.39 0.20
CA ASP A 140 -16.85 -0.73 1.29
C ASP A 140 -16.25 -0.37 2.65
N LEU A 141 -14.94 -0.57 2.87
CA LEU A 141 -14.24 -0.10 4.08
C LEU A 141 -14.24 1.42 4.19
N ARG A 142 -14.00 2.14 3.08
CA ARG A 142 -14.11 3.60 3.05
C ARG A 142 -15.52 4.09 3.39
N ARG A 143 -16.56 3.37 2.93
CA ARG A 143 -17.97 3.65 3.29
C ARG A 143 -18.27 3.33 4.74
N LYS A 144 -17.73 2.23 5.27
CA LYS A 144 -17.90 1.79 6.66
C LYS A 144 -17.21 2.74 7.66
N TYR A 145 -16.05 3.30 7.28
CA TYR A 145 -15.24 4.18 8.12
C TYR A 145 -14.95 5.53 7.41
N PRO A 146 -15.97 6.38 7.21
CA PRO A 146 -15.83 7.61 6.42
C PRO A 146 -14.86 8.61 7.05
N ARG A 147 -14.81 8.69 8.39
CA ARG A 147 -13.87 9.56 9.12
C ARG A 147 -12.42 9.13 8.93
N ALA A 148 -12.16 7.83 9.01
CA ALA A 148 -10.83 7.28 8.76
C ALA A 148 -10.41 7.48 7.30
N ALA A 149 -11.33 7.28 6.35
CA ALA A 149 -11.07 7.53 4.94
C ALA A 149 -10.76 9.01 4.64
N ALA A 150 -11.54 9.94 5.21
CA ALA A 150 -11.27 11.36 5.11
C ALA A 150 -9.91 11.73 5.72
N TYR A 151 -9.52 11.06 6.81
CA TYR A 151 -8.23 11.30 7.47
C TYR A 151 -7.06 10.85 6.61
N VAL A 152 -7.12 9.64 6.05
CA VAL A 152 -6.10 9.13 5.13
C VAL A 152 -5.95 10.03 3.90
N LEU A 153 -7.08 10.54 3.38
CA LEU A 153 -7.05 11.50 2.28
C LEU A 153 -6.38 12.82 2.68
N ALA A 154 -6.74 13.37 3.84
CA ALA A 154 -6.12 14.60 4.35
C ALA A 154 -4.62 14.41 4.58
N GLU A 155 -4.20 13.26 5.10
CA GLU A 155 -2.79 12.92 5.30
C GLU A 155 -1.99 12.92 4.00
N ALA A 156 -2.56 12.42 2.90
CA ALA A 156 -1.90 12.44 1.58
C ALA A 156 -1.56 13.87 1.11
N TYR A 157 -2.38 14.86 1.48
CA TYR A 157 -2.14 16.27 1.16
C TYR A 157 -1.32 17.03 2.21
N ALA A 158 -1.19 16.50 3.43
CA ALA A 158 -0.48 17.16 4.54
C ALA A 158 1.03 17.32 4.29
N PHE A 159 1.57 16.53 3.36
CA PHE A 159 2.97 16.57 2.91
C PHE A 159 3.12 17.12 1.47
N SER A 160 2.11 17.83 0.97
CA SER A 160 2.17 18.51 -0.33
C SER A 160 3.34 19.51 -0.37
N PRO A 161 4.02 19.67 -1.52
CA PRO A 161 5.02 20.73 -1.71
C PRO A 161 4.41 22.14 -1.72
N ASP A 162 3.09 22.26 -1.87
CA ASP A 162 2.37 23.53 -1.68
C ASP A 162 1.99 23.69 -0.20
N ASP A 163 2.63 24.64 0.49
CA ASP A 163 2.41 24.94 1.90
C ASP A 163 0.95 25.27 2.25
N ARG A 164 0.21 25.91 1.34
CA ARG A 164 -1.20 26.24 1.56
C ARG A 164 -2.06 24.99 1.58
N VAL A 165 -1.80 24.06 0.65
CA VAL A 165 -2.47 22.76 0.61
C VAL A 165 -2.10 21.93 1.83
N ALA A 166 -0.82 21.88 2.17
CA ALA A 166 -0.31 21.15 3.32
C ALA A 166 -0.90 21.66 4.65
N GLN A 167 -1.04 22.98 4.82
CA GLN A 167 -1.62 23.58 6.01
C GLN A 167 -3.13 23.31 6.13
N LYS A 168 -3.89 23.42 5.03
CA LYS A 168 -5.31 23.07 5.00
C LYS A 168 -5.54 21.60 5.33
N ALA A 169 -4.71 20.72 4.76
CA ALA A 169 -4.75 19.29 5.02
C ALA A 169 -4.45 18.95 6.50
N ARG A 170 -3.43 19.55 7.11
CA ARG A 170 -3.15 19.40 8.55
C ARG A 170 -4.32 19.88 9.43
N ARG A 171 -5.00 20.95 9.04
CA ARG A 171 -6.20 21.45 9.73
C ARG A 171 -7.37 20.46 9.61
N ALA A 172 -7.61 19.91 8.42
CA ALA A 172 -8.61 18.86 8.20
C ALA A 172 -8.32 17.62 9.07
N MET A 173 -7.06 17.17 9.12
CA MET A 173 -6.65 16.07 10.00
C MET A 173 -6.96 16.36 11.48
N HIS A 174 -6.70 17.58 11.96
CA HIS A 174 -7.02 17.96 13.33
C HIS A 174 -8.53 17.87 13.63
N ILE A 175 -9.38 18.42 12.75
CA ILE A 175 -10.84 18.35 12.89
C ILE A 175 -11.30 16.89 12.98
N LEU A 176 -10.73 16.02 12.13
CA LEU A 176 -11.07 14.60 12.10
C LEU A 176 -10.68 13.87 13.38
N LEU A 177 -9.51 14.19 13.96
CA LEU A 177 -9.01 13.62 15.22
C LEU A 177 -9.79 14.10 16.44
N THR A 178 -10.30 15.33 16.43
CA THR A 178 -11.08 15.90 17.53
C THR A 178 -12.59 15.65 17.39
N ASN A 179 -13.00 14.67 16.59
CA ASN A 179 -14.41 14.32 16.34
C ASN A 179 -15.27 15.45 15.73
N GLY A 180 -14.67 16.43 15.04
CA GLY A 180 -15.39 17.49 14.30
C GLY A 180 -16.07 17.01 13.01
N ASP A 181 -16.73 17.88 12.26
CA ASP A 181 -17.48 17.49 11.06
C ASP A 181 -16.57 16.97 9.93
N ILE A 182 -16.93 15.81 9.36
CA ILE A 182 -16.20 15.18 8.24
C ILE A 182 -16.33 16.01 6.97
N ARG A 183 -17.51 16.61 6.71
CA ARG A 183 -17.75 17.43 5.52
C ARG A 183 -16.88 18.68 5.53
N GLU A 184 -16.85 19.37 6.67
CA GLU A 184 -16.00 20.54 6.87
C GLU A 184 -14.52 20.20 6.60
N ALA A 185 -14.05 19.04 7.08
CA ALA A 185 -12.69 18.60 6.83
C ALA A 185 -12.42 18.29 5.35
N LEU A 186 -13.37 17.67 4.64
CA LEU A 186 -13.22 17.33 3.22
C LEU A 186 -13.28 18.59 2.32
N ASP A 187 -14.12 19.57 2.64
CA ASP A 187 -14.25 20.83 1.90
C ASP A 187 -12.96 21.67 1.94
N MET A 188 -12.09 21.43 2.94
CA MET A 188 -10.77 22.06 3.04
C MET A 188 -9.73 21.46 2.09
N LEU A 189 -9.95 20.24 1.59
CA LEU A 189 -9.00 19.53 0.74
C LEU A 189 -9.18 19.92 -0.74
N PRO A 190 -8.12 19.85 -1.57
CA PRO A 190 -8.28 19.98 -3.01
C PRO A 190 -9.32 18.97 -3.51
N GLN A 191 -10.18 19.36 -4.47
CA GLN A 191 -11.22 18.47 -5.01
C GLN A 191 -10.59 17.14 -5.45
N THR A 192 -10.88 16.09 -4.70
CA THR A 192 -10.60 14.72 -5.10
C THR A 192 -11.41 14.40 -6.35
N PRO A 193 -10.85 13.68 -7.34
CA PRO A 193 -11.63 13.17 -8.46
C PRO A 193 -12.84 12.39 -7.94
N PRO A 194 -13.97 12.41 -8.68
CA PRO A 194 -15.28 11.92 -8.24
C PRO A 194 -15.30 10.43 -7.83
N ASP A 195 -14.27 9.67 -8.14
CA ASP A 195 -14.15 8.25 -7.80
C ASP A 195 -13.72 7.95 -6.35
N ALA A 196 -13.36 8.97 -5.55
CA ALA A 196 -12.92 8.75 -4.17
C ALA A 196 -14.07 8.41 -3.20
N PHE A 197 -15.26 8.97 -3.46
CA PHE A 197 -16.48 8.73 -2.67
C PHE A 197 -17.65 8.76 -3.64
N GLY A 198 -18.31 7.63 -3.82
CA GLY A 198 -19.42 7.48 -4.76
C GLY A 198 -20.36 8.69 -4.70
N SER A 199 -20.44 9.41 -5.82
CA SER A 199 -21.08 10.71 -5.98
C SER A 199 -22.61 10.72 -5.85
N ASP A 200 -23.21 9.69 -5.22
CA ASP A 200 -24.67 9.47 -5.24
C ASP A 200 -25.36 9.48 -3.86
N GLN A 201 -24.66 9.66 -2.73
CA GLN A 201 -25.32 9.57 -1.41
C GLN A 201 -25.34 10.83 -0.54
N LEU A 202 -24.77 11.96 -0.97
CA LEU A 202 -24.97 13.24 -0.26
C LEU A 202 -26.34 13.88 -0.54
N ARG A 203 -27.23 13.23 -1.30
CA ARG A 203 -28.59 13.72 -1.60
C ARG A 203 -29.71 13.05 -0.80
N SER A 204 -29.43 12.03 0.02
CA SER A 204 -30.48 11.18 0.60
C SER A 204 -30.51 11.10 2.13
N THR A 205 -30.19 12.18 2.83
CA THR A 205 -30.57 12.35 4.25
C THR A 205 -31.11 13.77 4.47
N ALA A 206 -32.15 14.10 3.71
CA ALA A 206 -33.04 15.21 3.96
C ALA A 206 -34.48 14.69 3.87
N VAL A 207 -34.86 13.85 4.84
CA VAL A 207 -36.21 13.74 5.41
C VAL A 207 -36.04 13.36 6.87
#